data_AF-A0A0J8RQL5-F1
#
_entry.id   AF-A0A0J8RQL5-F1
#
_cell.length_a   1.000
_cell.length_b   1.000
_cell.length_c   1.000
_cell.angle_alpha   90.00
_cell.angle_beta   90.00
_cell.angle_gamma   90.00
#
_symmetry.space_group_name_H-M   'P 1'
#
loop_
_entity.id
_entity.type
_entity.pdbx_description
1 polymer ?
#
loop_
_entity_poly.entity_id
_entity_poly.type
_entity_poly.pdbx_seq_one_letter_code
_entity_poly.pdbx_strand_id
1 'polypeptide(L)'
;MAAPAILPMTPSLSSYIQSLKQSSVEASTENLITLLKRRHIRQPHSCALATAHLLLRAMHTNKSNDPATLIDHAKRIGRRLVSAQPRQLIVGNIVRRVLGMMRDEAESWKRDCGMMSDAGSDDTRPHTPPHGGFHNLARLPTHPGGALEKLSHLDSLERPSFTGHVTAAPALPGTSMFNLLSYPPESTDPNSPISVSRGEPDTSDDKPRDYRGEVFDGIKEILEELNQANDQIAAYALDHIHSNEVILTHTASTTVQKFLLKAAAKRKFSVIQVESYPNNHDDTHATVTGIRSGDEERLTPEAFQKPLIAQGITVILIPDSAVFALMSQVNKVILGTDCVLANGGLVAAAGTRLIANAAKAHKTPVVVVSGVYKLSPVYPFDQQSLVEYGDPSAVLPYEDGELVDHHLMW
;
A
#
# COMPACT_ATOMS: atom_id res chain seq x y z
N MET A 1 33.66 31.33 24.90
CA MET A 1 33.39 30.30 23.88
C MET A 1 31.92 29.92 24.01
N ALA A 2 31.05 30.66 23.33
CA ALA A 2 29.60 30.42 23.39
C ALA A 2 29.27 29.18 22.56
N ALA A 3 28.55 28.23 23.15
CA ALA A 3 28.03 27.08 22.43
C ALA A 3 27.12 27.56 21.27
N PRO A 4 27.20 26.95 20.08
CA PRO A 4 26.36 27.36 18.97
C PRO A 4 24.90 27.11 19.33
N ALA A 5 24.09 28.16 19.23
CA ALA A 5 22.64 28.06 19.35
C ALA A 5 22.13 27.09 18.27
N ILE A 6 21.55 25.97 18.70
CA ILE A 6 20.85 25.03 17.84
C ILE A 6 19.62 25.77 17.31
N LEU A 7 19.68 26.26 16.06
CA LEU A 7 18.50 26.75 15.37
C LEU A 7 17.43 25.65 15.45
N PRO A 8 16.16 25.98 15.74
CA PRO A 8 15.10 24.99 15.76
C PRO A 8 15.03 24.38 14.36
N MET A 9 15.52 23.14 14.21
CA MET A 9 15.47 22.44 12.94
C MET A 9 14.02 22.36 12.51
N THR A 10 13.72 22.76 11.28
CA THR A 10 12.39 22.58 10.71
C THR A 10 12.02 21.11 10.84
N PRO A 11 10.78 20.79 11.25
CA PRO A 11 10.37 19.40 11.48
C PRO A 11 10.35 18.65 10.15
N SER A 12 11.45 17.99 9.82
CA SER A 12 11.65 17.21 8.60
C SER A 12 11.68 15.71 8.90
N LEU A 13 11.53 14.88 7.87
CA LEU A 13 11.68 13.42 7.99
C LEU A 13 12.99 13.03 8.69
N SER A 14 14.11 13.62 8.28
CA SER A 14 15.44 13.33 8.81
C SER A 14 15.53 13.69 10.29
N SER A 15 14.98 14.85 10.69
CA SER A 15 14.90 15.26 12.09
C SER A 15 14.06 14.28 12.91
N TYR A 16 12.93 13.82 12.37
CA TYR A 16 12.09 12.82 13.00
C TYR A 16 12.81 11.48 13.19
N ILE A 17 13.47 10.95 12.15
CA ILE A 17 14.23 9.69 12.20
C ILE A 17 15.39 9.78 13.20
N GLN A 18 16.03 10.94 13.33
CA GLN A 18 17.06 11.16 14.33
C GLN A 18 16.48 11.16 15.75
N SER A 19 15.34 11.83 15.96
CA SER A 19 14.66 11.88 17.26
C SER A 19 14.17 10.50 17.73
N LEU A 20 13.77 9.63 16.80
CA LEU A 20 13.30 8.27 17.06
C LEU A 20 14.31 7.40 17.83
N LYS A 21 15.61 7.67 17.68
CA LYS A 21 16.67 6.92 18.38
C LYS A 21 16.72 7.22 19.87
N GLN A 22 16.34 8.44 20.27
CA GLN A 22 16.50 8.95 21.63
C GLN A 22 15.20 8.94 22.43
N SER A 23 14.06 9.13 21.77
CA SER A 23 12.75 9.21 22.43
C SER A 23 12.13 7.83 22.74
N SER A 24 11.15 7.83 23.65
CA SER A 24 10.28 6.68 23.91
C SER A 24 9.32 6.46 22.75
N VAL A 25 8.79 5.23 22.62
CA VAL A 25 7.87 4.86 21.53
C VAL A 25 6.59 5.71 21.56
N GLU A 26 6.04 5.94 22.75
CA GLU A 26 4.82 6.74 22.92
C GLU A 26 5.06 8.19 22.49
N ALA A 27 6.17 8.79 22.90
CA ALA A 27 6.54 10.15 22.52
C ALA A 27 6.78 10.26 21.00
N SER A 28 7.48 9.30 20.42
CA SER A 28 7.71 9.24 18.97
C SER A 28 6.42 9.02 18.17
N THR A 29 5.44 8.31 18.74
CA THR A 29 4.12 8.11 18.13
C THR A 29 3.34 9.44 18.11
N GLU A 30 3.31 10.17 19.23
CA GLU A 30 2.64 11.48 19.32
C GLU A 30 3.32 12.54 18.45
N ASN A 31 4.65 12.51 18.36
CA ASN A 31 5.39 13.38 17.45
C ASN A 31 4.98 13.10 15.99
N LEU A 32 4.98 11.83 15.55
CA LEU A 32 4.56 11.49 14.19
C LEU A 32 3.10 11.87 13.91
N ILE A 33 2.19 11.67 14.86
CA ILE A 33 0.80 12.11 14.76
C ILE A 33 0.74 13.62 14.54
N THR A 34 1.53 14.40 15.27
CA THR A 34 1.60 15.86 15.12
C THR A 34 2.14 16.25 13.75
N LEU A 35 3.20 15.60 13.27
CA LEU A 35 3.79 15.84 11.96
C LEU A 35 2.82 15.52 10.81
N LEU A 36 2.07 14.43 10.91
CA LEU A 36 1.06 14.01 9.92
C LEU A 36 -0.15 14.95 9.91
N LYS A 37 -0.63 15.38 11.09
CA LYS A 37 -1.75 16.34 11.21
C LYS A 37 -1.38 17.72 10.68
N ARG A 38 -0.16 18.19 10.95
CA ARG A 38 0.36 19.49 10.46
C ARG A 38 0.86 19.45 9.01
N ARG A 39 0.80 18.28 8.35
CA ARG A 39 1.28 18.08 6.97
C ARG A 39 2.76 18.45 6.75
N HIS A 40 3.60 18.33 7.77
CA HIS A 40 5.06 18.50 7.63
C HIS A 40 5.69 17.35 6.84
N ILE A 41 5.12 16.16 6.93
CA ILE A 41 5.51 14.97 6.15
C ILE A 41 4.33 14.63 5.24
N ARG A 42 4.38 15.09 3.98
CA ARG A 42 3.31 14.90 2.99
C ARG A 42 3.62 13.82 1.97
N GLN A 43 4.88 13.71 1.55
CA GLN A 43 5.25 12.84 0.43
C GLN A 43 4.98 11.36 0.76
N PRO A 44 4.40 10.57 -0.17
CA PRO A 44 4.08 9.17 0.06
C PRO A 44 5.26 8.34 0.55
N HIS A 45 6.45 8.56 -0.01
CA HIS A 45 7.67 7.82 0.35
C HIS A 45 8.13 8.14 1.78
N SER A 46 8.26 9.42 2.10
CA SER A 46 8.48 9.96 3.45
C SER A 46 7.57 9.36 4.52
N CYS A 47 6.25 9.36 4.25
CA CYS A 47 5.25 8.81 5.16
C CYS A 47 5.45 7.31 5.39
N ALA A 48 5.83 6.57 4.34
CA ALA A 48 6.11 5.13 4.44
C ALA A 48 7.33 4.86 5.32
N LEU A 49 8.44 5.57 5.08
CA LEU A 49 9.68 5.43 5.85
C LEU A 49 9.49 5.81 7.32
N ALA A 50 8.84 6.95 7.60
CA ALA A 50 8.57 7.38 8.97
C ALA A 50 7.75 6.34 9.75
N THR A 51 6.72 5.77 9.11
CA THR A 51 5.85 4.76 9.72
C THR A 51 6.62 3.45 9.97
N ALA A 52 7.40 2.98 9.00
CA ALA A 52 8.18 1.76 9.13
C ALA A 52 9.26 1.88 10.21
N HIS A 53 9.98 3.01 10.28
CA HIS A 53 10.96 3.26 11.34
C HIS A 53 10.33 3.32 12.74
N LEU A 54 9.12 3.89 12.88
CA LEU A 54 8.40 3.90 14.14
C LEU A 54 8.01 2.48 14.57
N LEU A 55 7.50 1.65 13.65
CA LEU A 55 7.15 0.27 13.95
C LEU A 55 8.40 -0.57 14.29
N LEU A 56 9.51 -0.37 13.59
CA LEU A 56 10.80 -1.01 13.90
C LEU A 56 11.25 -0.68 15.33
N ARG A 57 11.18 0.59 15.72
CA ARG A 57 11.51 1.04 17.08
C ARG A 57 10.56 0.46 18.13
N ALA A 58 9.27 0.36 17.82
CA ALA A 58 8.27 -0.24 18.70
C ALA A 58 8.52 -1.73 18.96
N MET A 59 9.02 -2.47 17.96
CA MET A 59 9.39 -3.89 18.13
C MET A 59 10.69 -4.06 18.91
N HIS A 60 11.67 -3.19 18.67
CA HIS A 60 12.96 -3.25 19.36
C HIS A 60 12.88 -2.98 20.87
N THR A 61 11.94 -2.13 21.29
CA THR A 61 11.76 -1.72 22.70
C THR A 61 10.80 -2.61 23.48
N ASN A 62 10.01 -3.45 22.79
CA ASN A 62 9.10 -4.36 23.45
C ASN A 62 9.87 -5.53 24.08
N LYS A 63 9.50 -5.88 25.31
CA LYS A 63 10.09 -6.97 26.11
C LYS A 63 9.40 -8.31 25.90
N SER A 64 8.16 -8.31 25.40
CA SER A 64 7.40 -9.53 25.14
C SER A 64 7.85 -10.18 23.82
N ASN A 65 8.00 -11.51 23.84
CA ASN A 65 8.20 -12.33 22.64
C ASN A 65 6.91 -13.04 22.20
N ASP A 66 5.79 -12.82 22.89
CA ASP A 66 4.52 -13.44 22.52
C ASP A 66 3.96 -12.77 21.25
N PRO A 67 3.64 -13.53 20.18
CA PRO A 67 3.19 -12.97 18.92
C PRO A 67 1.87 -12.19 19.05
N ALA A 68 0.94 -12.66 19.89
CA ALA A 68 -0.36 -11.99 20.05
C ALA A 68 -0.20 -10.58 20.65
N THR A 69 0.58 -10.47 21.73
CA THR A 69 0.87 -9.16 22.37
C THR A 69 1.61 -8.20 21.43
N LEU A 70 2.57 -8.68 20.63
CA LEU A 70 3.32 -7.87 19.67
C LEU A 70 2.42 -7.36 18.54
N ILE A 71 1.61 -8.23 17.95
CA ILE A 71 0.63 -7.88 16.91
C ILE A 71 -0.35 -6.83 17.43
N ASP A 72 -0.87 -7.01 18.64
CA ASP A 72 -1.82 -6.05 19.21
C ASP A 72 -1.16 -4.72 19.57
N HIS A 73 0.11 -4.71 19.98
CA HIS A 73 0.87 -3.48 20.17
C HIS A 73 1.03 -2.70 18.85
N ALA A 74 1.47 -3.37 17.77
CA ALA A 74 1.59 -2.77 16.45
C ALA A 74 0.23 -2.27 15.91
N LYS A 75 -0.85 -3.02 16.12
CA LYS A 75 -2.22 -2.58 15.78
C LYS A 75 -2.63 -1.32 16.53
N ARG A 76 -2.33 -1.20 17.83
CA ARG A 76 -2.68 -0.01 18.63
C ARG A 76 -1.98 1.24 18.09
N ILE A 77 -0.69 1.15 17.80
CA ILE A 77 0.08 2.26 17.19
C ILE A 77 -0.51 2.58 15.81
N GLY A 78 -0.70 1.58 14.96
CA GLY A 78 -1.22 1.74 13.61
C GLY A 78 -2.60 2.39 13.56
N ARG A 79 -3.54 1.99 14.44
CA ARG A 79 -4.87 2.62 14.53
C ARG A 79 -4.79 4.10 14.88
N ARG A 80 -3.91 4.47 15.81
CA ARG A 80 -3.70 5.88 16.19
C ARG A 80 -3.15 6.70 15.02
N LEU A 81 -2.15 6.18 14.30
CA LEU A 81 -1.58 6.86 13.14
C LEU A 81 -2.60 7.03 12.00
N VAL A 82 -3.36 5.99 11.68
CA VAL A 82 -4.40 6.04 10.64
C VAL A 82 -5.52 7.00 11.03
N SER A 83 -5.91 7.03 12.32
CA SER A 83 -6.92 7.97 12.81
C SER A 83 -6.45 9.43 12.79
N ALA A 84 -5.14 9.68 12.86
CA ALA A 84 -4.58 11.02 12.84
C ALA A 84 -4.66 11.67 11.46
N GLN A 85 -4.47 10.89 10.39
CA GLN A 85 -4.59 11.36 9.02
C GLN A 85 -5.18 10.26 8.12
N PRO A 86 -6.51 10.10 8.06
CA PRO A 86 -7.16 9.00 7.35
C PRO A 86 -6.98 9.08 5.83
N ARG A 87 -6.69 10.28 5.29
CA ARG A 87 -6.42 10.51 3.87
C ARG A 87 -5.05 10.02 3.43
N GLN A 88 -4.09 9.92 4.34
CA GLN A 88 -2.76 9.40 4.04
C GLN A 88 -2.77 7.87 4.10
N LEU A 89 -3.35 7.25 3.07
CA LEU A 89 -3.55 5.79 2.99
C LEU A 89 -2.25 4.99 3.11
N ILE A 90 -1.12 5.57 2.73
CA ILE A 90 0.22 4.96 2.79
C ILE A 90 0.57 4.49 4.20
N VAL A 91 0.25 5.29 5.23
CA VAL A 91 0.51 4.93 6.62
C VAL A 91 -0.22 3.63 6.97
N GLY A 92 -1.49 3.53 6.57
CA GLY A 92 -2.28 2.32 6.74
C GLY A 92 -1.76 1.15 5.90
N ASN A 93 -1.26 1.39 4.69
CA ASN A 93 -0.73 0.33 3.83
C ASN A 93 0.52 -0.30 4.46
N ILE A 94 1.47 0.51 4.95
CA ILE A 94 2.66 0.02 5.64
C ILE A 94 2.28 -0.73 6.92
N VAL A 95 1.38 -0.19 7.74
CA VAL A 95 0.90 -0.87 8.95
C VAL A 95 0.29 -2.23 8.62
N ARG A 96 -0.57 -2.31 7.60
CA ARG A 96 -1.19 -3.58 7.19
C ARG A 96 -0.17 -4.57 6.67
N ARG A 97 0.81 -4.10 5.91
CA ARG A 97 1.90 -4.92 5.39
C ARG A 97 2.74 -5.52 6.52
N VAL A 98 3.15 -4.71 7.49
CA VAL A 98 3.89 -5.18 8.67
C VAL A 98 3.04 -6.16 9.49
N LEU A 99 1.76 -5.87 9.71
CA LEU A 99 0.86 -6.79 10.42
C LEU A 99 0.57 -8.08 9.65
N GLY A 100 0.64 -8.06 8.32
CA GLY A 100 0.54 -9.26 7.47
C GLY A 100 1.76 -10.14 7.69
N MET A 101 2.95 -9.59 7.47
CA MET A 101 4.23 -10.27 7.70
C MET A 101 4.32 -10.86 9.12
N MET A 102 3.95 -10.09 10.16
CA MET A 102 3.93 -10.58 11.54
C MET A 102 2.98 -11.77 11.74
N ARG A 103 1.82 -11.79 11.08
CA ARG A 103 0.89 -12.92 11.18
C ARG A 103 1.42 -14.14 10.45
N ASP A 104 2.00 -13.96 9.27
CA ASP A 104 2.59 -15.04 8.49
C ASP A 104 3.73 -15.71 9.27
N GLU A 105 4.58 -14.92 9.92
CA GLU A 105 5.65 -15.44 10.78
C GLU A 105 5.09 -16.09 12.06
N ALA A 106 4.02 -15.55 12.64
CA ALA A 106 3.39 -16.16 13.81
C ALA A 106 2.72 -17.51 13.48
N GLU A 107 2.24 -17.69 12.25
CA GLU A 107 1.74 -18.98 11.77
C GLU A 107 2.89 -19.95 11.49
N SER A 108 3.98 -19.48 10.87
CA SER A 108 5.22 -20.24 10.67
C SER A 108 5.74 -20.79 12.01
N TRP A 109 5.86 -19.91 13.00
CA TRP A 109 6.24 -20.22 14.37
C TRP A 109 5.38 -21.34 14.99
N LYS A 110 4.06 -21.28 14.82
CA LYS A 110 3.12 -22.27 15.38
C LYS A 110 3.26 -23.64 14.73
N ARG A 111 3.55 -23.70 13.43
CA ARG A 111 3.81 -24.97 12.71
C ARG A 111 5.07 -25.64 13.26
N ASP A 112 6.12 -24.86 13.46
CA ASP A 112 7.42 -25.36 13.92
C ASP A 112 7.39 -25.81 15.40
N CYS A 113 6.60 -25.13 16.25
CA CYS A 113 6.37 -25.56 17.64
C CYS A 113 5.43 -26.78 17.80
N GLY A 114 5.08 -27.47 16.72
CA GLY A 114 4.24 -28.68 16.77
C GLY A 114 2.80 -28.45 17.27
N MET A 115 2.30 -27.21 17.19
CA MET A 115 0.95 -26.83 17.64
C MET A 115 -0.11 -27.02 16.54
N MET A 116 0.26 -27.61 15.40
CA MET A 116 -0.68 -28.30 14.52
C MET A 116 -0.56 -29.80 14.81
N SER A 117 -1.55 -30.36 15.49
CA SER A 117 -1.72 -31.81 15.55
C SER A 117 -1.73 -32.38 14.14
N ASP A 118 -0.91 -33.40 13.92
CA ASP A 118 -0.83 -34.22 12.71
C ASP A 118 -2.21 -34.44 12.06
N ALA A 119 -2.46 -33.73 10.96
CA ALA A 119 -3.53 -34.04 10.03
C ALA A 119 -2.88 -34.49 8.72
N GLY A 120 -2.13 -35.59 8.76
CA GLY A 120 -1.44 -36.06 7.57
C GLY A 120 -0.57 -37.29 7.73
N SER A 121 -0.99 -38.32 8.47
CA SER A 121 -0.42 -39.65 8.31
C SER A 121 -1.49 -40.75 8.36
N ASP A 122 -2.39 -40.76 7.37
CA ASP A 122 -3.14 -41.97 7.06
C ASP A 122 -2.69 -42.53 5.71
N ASP A 123 -1.87 -43.56 5.80
CA ASP A 123 -1.44 -44.42 4.71
C ASP A 123 -2.62 -45.34 4.33
N THR A 124 -3.74 -44.77 3.88
CA THR A 124 -4.89 -45.53 3.36
C THR A 124 -4.77 -45.70 1.86
N ARG A 125 -4.09 -46.79 1.48
CA ARG A 125 -4.26 -47.44 0.17
C ARG A 125 -5.75 -47.51 -0.19
N PRO A 126 -6.18 -47.11 -1.38
CA PRO A 126 -7.57 -47.29 -1.79
C PRO A 126 -7.85 -48.79 -1.96
N HIS A 127 -8.57 -49.37 -1.01
CA HIS A 127 -9.12 -50.71 -1.14
C HIS A 127 -10.16 -50.72 -2.26
N THR A 128 -9.83 -51.41 -3.34
CA THR A 128 -10.78 -51.81 -4.38
C THR A 128 -11.73 -52.88 -3.82
N PRO A 129 -13.06 -52.76 -3.99
CA PRO A 129 -13.98 -53.80 -3.56
C PRO A 129 -13.94 -54.99 -4.55
N PRO A 130 -14.06 -56.25 -4.09
CA PRO A 130 -13.99 -57.40 -4.96
C PRO A 130 -15.29 -57.57 -5.78
N HIS A 131 -15.11 -57.96 -7.04
CA HIS A 131 -16.14 -58.35 -7.97
C HIS A 131 -17.05 -59.47 -7.44
N GLY A 132 -18.36 -59.33 -7.65
CA GLY A 132 -19.31 -60.43 -7.57
C GLY A 132 -20.73 -60.06 -7.97
N GLY A 133 -21.19 -60.55 -9.14
CA GLY A 133 -22.60 -60.89 -9.39
C GLY A 133 -23.51 -59.81 -9.98
N PHE A 134 -23.81 -59.97 -11.27
CA PHE A 134 -24.92 -59.32 -11.99
C PHE A 134 -26.29 -59.59 -11.33
N HIS A 135 -27.25 -58.67 -11.45
CA HIS A 135 -28.59 -58.87 -12.07
C HIS A 135 -29.45 -57.57 -11.99
N ASN A 136 -29.71 -56.97 -13.17
CA ASN A 136 -30.98 -56.43 -13.67
C ASN A 136 -32.03 -55.84 -12.70
N LEU A 137 -32.32 -54.53 -12.79
CA LEU A 137 -33.49 -53.93 -13.48
C LEU A 137 -33.80 -52.48 -13.01
N ALA A 138 -33.89 -51.61 -14.02
CA ALA A 138 -34.96 -50.63 -14.22
C ALA A 138 -35.09 -49.37 -13.33
N ARG A 139 -34.91 -48.24 -14.02
CA ARG A 139 -35.91 -47.16 -14.16
C ARG A 139 -35.75 -45.91 -13.29
N LEU A 140 -35.10 -44.92 -13.90
CA LEU A 140 -35.33 -43.49 -13.66
C LEU A 140 -36.81 -43.14 -13.85
N PRO A 141 -37.33 -42.19 -13.05
CA PRO A 141 -38.31 -41.24 -13.50
C PRO A 141 -37.71 -39.83 -13.54
N THR A 142 -37.49 -39.37 -14.76
CA THR A 142 -37.56 -37.96 -15.15
C THR A 142 -38.96 -37.41 -14.87
N HIS A 143 -39.08 -36.19 -14.36
CA HIS A 143 -40.04 -35.17 -14.85
C HIS A 143 -39.82 -33.79 -14.17
N PRO A 144 -40.33 -32.70 -14.78
CA PRO A 144 -39.62 -31.45 -14.93
C PRO A 144 -40.34 -30.24 -14.32
N GLY A 145 -39.60 -29.13 -14.18
CA GLY A 145 -40.11 -27.76 -14.35
C GLY A 145 -40.97 -27.15 -13.24
N GLY A 146 -40.68 -25.89 -12.91
CA GLY A 146 -41.70 -24.98 -12.38
C GLY A 146 -41.28 -24.09 -11.22
N ALA A 147 -41.20 -22.80 -11.52
CA ALA A 147 -41.66 -21.68 -10.70
C ALA A 147 -40.93 -21.34 -9.37
N LEU A 148 -40.16 -20.27 -9.48
CA LEU A 148 -39.96 -19.21 -8.49
C LEU A 148 -41.29 -18.75 -7.87
N GLU A 149 -41.47 -18.84 -6.56
CA GLU A 149 -42.25 -17.87 -5.79
C GLU A 149 -41.73 -17.69 -4.36
N LYS A 150 -41.85 -16.43 -3.93
CA LYS A 150 -41.52 -15.81 -2.65
C LYS A 150 -42.10 -16.55 -1.46
N LEU A 151 -41.30 -16.68 -0.39
CA LEU A 151 -41.81 -16.63 0.99
C LEU A 151 -40.84 -15.82 1.86
N SER A 152 -41.21 -14.56 2.04
CA SER A 152 -40.85 -13.71 3.18
C SER A 152 -41.62 -14.13 4.42
N HIS A 153 -41.06 -13.82 5.59
CA HIS A 153 -41.54 -14.06 6.97
C HIS A 153 -40.96 -15.31 7.63
N LEU A 154 -39.90 -15.11 8.42
CA LEU A 154 -39.87 -15.44 9.84
C LEU A 154 -38.86 -14.50 10.52
N ASP A 155 -39.43 -13.48 11.16
CA ASP A 155 -38.77 -12.66 12.18
C ASP A 155 -38.97 -13.36 13.54
N SER A 156 -38.11 -13.06 14.51
CA SER A 156 -38.19 -13.45 15.93
C SER A 156 -37.74 -14.85 16.33
N LEU A 157 -36.43 -15.04 16.53
CA LEU A 157 -35.90 -15.83 17.66
C LEU A 157 -34.58 -15.20 18.16
N GLU A 158 -34.60 -14.79 19.44
CA GLU A 158 -33.49 -14.20 20.18
C GLU A 158 -32.26 -15.11 20.21
N ARG A 159 -31.07 -14.53 20.01
CA ARG A 159 -29.79 -15.22 20.06
C ARG A 159 -29.29 -15.24 21.52
N PRO A 160 -29.12 -16.41 22.17
CA PRO A 160 -28.55 -16.43 23.51
C PRO A 160 -27.06 -16.10 23.44
N SER A 161 -26.60 -15.31 24.40
CA SER A 161 -25.18 -14.98 24.58
C SER A 161 -24.43 -16.21 25.07
N PHE A 162 -23.46 -16.69 24.29
CA PHE A 162 -22.50 -17.70 24.76
C PHE A 162 -21.09 -17.10 24.83
N THR A 163 -20.65 -16.91 26.06
CA THR A 163 -19.26 -16.71 26.47
C THR A 163 -18.51 -18.03 26.30
N GLY A 164 -17.52 -18.07 25.42
CA GLY A 164 -16.65 -19.24 25.24
C GLY A 164 -15.55 -18.97 24.22
N HIS A 165 -14.30 -19.14 24.62
CA HIS A 165 -13.10 -18.89 23.83
C HIS A 165 -12.99 -19.96 22.73
N VAL A 166 -13.20 -19.60 21.45
CA VAL A 166 -13.07 -20.53 20.31
C VAL A 166 -11.80 -20.20 19.51
N THR A 167 -10.81 -21.07 19.56
CA THR A 167 -9.68 -21.08 18.62
C THR A 167 -10.17 -21.60 17.27
N ALA A 168 -10.34 -20.69 16.31
CA ALA A 168 -10.63 -21.04 14.92
C ALA A 168 -9.42 -21.75 14.30
N ALA A 169 -9.66 -22.86 13.59
CA ALA A 169 -8.66 -23.48 12.74
C ALA A 169 -8.23 -22.52 11.62
N PRO A 170 -6.94 -22.47 11.23
CA PRO A 170 -6.50 -21.61 10.15
C PRO A 170 -7.11 -22.12 8.84
N ALA A 171 -7.76 -21.23 8.10
CA ALA A 171 -8.28 -21.52 6.78
C ALA A 171 -7.11 -21.91 5.86
N LEU A 172 -7.22 -23.05 5.18
CA LEU A 172 -6.27 -23.43 4.13
C LEU A 172 -6.22 -22.32 3.06
N PRO A 173 -5.05 -21.77 2.71
CA PRO A 173 -4.94 -20.78 1.65
C PRO A 173 -5.29 -21.45 0.31
N GLY A 174 -6.46 -21.15 -0.26
CA GLY A 174 -6.75 -21.57 -1.62
C GLY A 174 -8.21 -21.62 -2.03
N THR A 175 -9.16 -21.76 -1.09
CA THR A 175 -10.56 -22.01 -1.52
C THR A 175 -11.60 -21.43 -0.58
N SER A 176 -11.81 -20.12 -0.71
CA SER A 176 -12.81 -19.39 0.08
C SER A 176 -14.24 -19.97 -0.05
N MET A 177 -14.56 -20.69 -1.12
CA MET A 177 -15.87 -21.36 -1.26
C MET A 177 -15.92 -22.75 -0.60
N PHE A 178 -14.81 -23.48 -0.47
CA PHE A 178 -14.80 -24.76 0.26
C PHE A 178 -14.83 -24.56 1.77
N ASN A 179 -14.50 -23.36 2.25
CA ASN A 179 -14.67 -23.02 3.67
C ASN A 179 -16.15 -22.93 4.11
N LEU A 180 -17.09 -22.98 3.16
CA LEU A 180 -18.53 -23.10 3.47
C LEU A 180 -18.92 -24.55 3.75
N LEU A 181 -18.10 -25.50 3.28
CA LEU A 181 -18.29 -26.94 3.43
C LEU A 181 -17.39 -27.53 4.53
N SER A 182 -16.52 -26.73 5.15
CA SER A 182 -15.70 -27.16 6.28
C SER A 182 -16.53 -27.19 7.55
N TYR A 183 -16.44 -28.29 8.30
CA TYR A 183 -17.06 -28.41 9.60
C TYR A 183 -16.28 -27.57 10.63
N PRO A 184 -16.96 -26.86 11.55
CA PRO A 184 -16.28 -26.29 12.71
C PRO A 184 -15.60 -27.43 13.49
N PRO A 185 -14.41 -27.20 14.08
CA PRO A 185 -13.74 -28.25 14.84
C PRO A 185 -14.66 -28.73 15.97
N GLU A 186 -15.01 -30.02 15.94
CA GLU A 186 -15.82 -30.65 16.97
C GLU A 186 -15.13 -30.46 18.33
N SER A 187 -15.91 -30.04 19.33
CA SER A 187 -15.48 -30.10 20.73
C SER A 187 -15.11 -31.53 21.05
N THR A 188 -13.86 -31.76 21.43
CA THR A 188 -13.34 -33.07 21.84
C THR A 188 -14.25 -33.71 22.89
N ASP A 189 -14.87 -34.83 22.53
CA ASP A 189 -15.52 -35.72 23.50
C ASP A 189 -14.46 -36.30 24.45
N PRO A 190 -14.71 -36.36 25.77
CA PRO A 190 -13.70 -36.72 26.77
C PRO A 190 -13.28 -38.20 26.78
N ASN A 191 -13.70 -39.02 25.81
CA ASN A 191 -13.57 -40.48 25.86
C ASN A 191 -12.84 -41.14 24.67
N SER A 192 -12.13 -40.41 23.81
CA SER A 192 -11.23 -41.04 22.83
C SER A 192 -9.88 -41.40 23.49
N PRO A 193 -9.37 -42.64 23.34
CA PRO A 193 -8.14 -43.06 23.99
C PRO A 193 -6.94 -42.29 23.42
N ILE A 194 -6.19 -41.64 24.29
CA ILE A 194 -4.92 -40.98 23.99
C ILE A 194 -3.91 -42.06 23.61
N SER A 195 -3.60 -42.19 22.32
CA SER A 195 -2.42 -42.89 21.84
C SER A 195 -1.19 -42.05 22.18
N VAL A 196 -0.51 -42.40 23.29
CA VAL A 196 0.79 -41.81 23.64
C VAL A 196 1.86 -42.57 22.84
N SER A 197 2.11 -42.14 21.61
CA SER A 197 3.36 -42.49 20.93
C SER A 197 4.48 -41.69 21.57
N ARG A 198 5.19 -42.34 22.50
CA ARG A 198 6.38 -41.83 23.16
C ARG A 198 7.54 -41.86 22.15
N GLY A 199 7.60 -40.83 21.30
CA GLY A 199 8.80 -40.51 20.51
C GLY A 199 9.91 -40.02 21.45
N GLU A 200 11.11 -40.55 21.25
CA GLU A 200 12.31 -40.12 21.97
C GLU A 200 12.60 -38.63 21.69
N PRO A 201 13.10 -37.86 22.66
CA PRO A 201 13.47 -36.47 22.44
C PRO A 201 14.76 -36.46 21.61
N ASP A 202 14.64 -36.24 20.31
CA ASP A 202 15.78 -35.99 19.45
C ASP A 202 16.40 -34.65 19.88
N THR A 203 17.58 -34.72 20.50
CA THR A 203 18.33 -33.56 20.96
C THR A 203 18.99 -32.87 19.77
N SER A 204 18.20 -32.19 18.95
CA SER A 204 18.71 -31.05 18.18
C SER A 204 18.71 -29.83 19.08
N ASP A 205 19.83 -29.11 19.10
CA ASP A 205 20.08 -27.86 19.82
C ASP A 205 19.13 -26.74 19.32
N ASP A 206 17.84 -26.84 19.65
CA ASP A 206 16.79 -25.98 19.12
C ASP A 206 16.63 -24.78 20.06
N LYS A 207 17.43 -23.74 19.79
CA LYS A 207 17.23 -22.44 20.43
C LYS A 207 15.79 -22.01 20.15
N PRO A 208 15.03 -21.52 21.16
CA PRO A 208 13.76 -20.89 20.88
C PRO A 208 14.03 -19.76 19.89
N ARG A 209 13.50 -19.87 18.67
CA ARG A 209 13.64 -18.84 17.64
C ARG A 209 13.23 -17.47 18.25
N ASP A 210 13.88 -16.40 17.84
CA ASP A 210 13.48 -15.08 18.32
C ASP A 210 12.46 -14.52 17.34
N TYR A 211 11.16 -14.83 17.53
CA TYR A 211 10.07 -14.29 16.70
C TYR A 211 10.18 -12.76 16.58
N ARG A 212 10.54 -12.08 17.68
CA ARG A 212 10.79 -10.65 17.68
C ARG A 212 11.97 -10.26 16.76
N GLY A 213 13.02 -11.06 16.74
CA GLY A 213 14.18 -10.90 15.85
C GLY A 213 13.81 -11.06 14.38
N GLU A 214 13.03 -12.09 14.04
CA GLU A 214 12.53 -12.32 12.67
C GLU A 214 11.65 -11.17 12.20
N VAL A 215 10.70 -10.71 13.04
CA VAL A 215 9.88 -9.53 12.76
C VAL A 215 10.74 -8.27 12.59
N PHE A 216 11.78 -8.11 13.40
CA PHE A 216 12.69 -6.96 13.32
C PHE A 216 13.44 -6.93 11.99
N ASP A 217 13.94 -8.08 11.55
CA ASP A 217 14.63 -8.20 10.27
C ASP A 217 13.66 -8.07 9.08
N GLY A 218 12.44 -8.62 9.18
CA GLY A 218 11.40 -8.41 8.17
C GLY A 218 10.99 -6.95 8.00
N ILE A 219 10.92 -6.16 9.08
CA ILE A 219 10.67 -4.70 8.95
C ILE A 219 11.85 -3.98 8.29
N LYS A 220 13.11 -4.40 8.54
CA LYS A 220 14.27 -3.83 7.84
C LYS A 220 14.25 -4.14 6.35
N GLU A 221 13.88 -5.37 5.97
CA GLU A 221 13.73 -5.75 4.56
C GLU A 221 12.70 -4.84 3.87
N ILE A 222 11.56 -4.58 4.52
CA ILE A 222 10.56 -3.63 4.01
C ILE A 222 11.17 -2.22 3.84
N LEU A 223 11.99 -1.75 4.78
CA LEU A 223 12.67 -0.45 4.66
C LEU A 223 13.65 -0.40 3.49
N GLU A 224 14.43 -1.45 3.28
CA GLU A 224 15.38 -1.57 2.18
C GLU A 224 14.65 -1.60 0.83
N GLU A 225 13.56 -2.37 0.73
CA GLU A 225 12.70 -2.39 -0.44
C GLU A 225 12.12 -1.01 -0.75
N LEU A 226 11.60 -0.29 0.27
CA LEU A 226 11.06 1.06 0.08
C LEU A 226 12.09 1.99 -0.54
N ASN A 227 13.34 1.95 -0.08
CA ASN A 227 14.43 2.77 -0.61
C ASN A 227 14.80 2.41 -2.06
N GLN A 228 14.74 1.12 -2.41
CA GLN A 228 15.09 0.62 -3.74
C GLN A 228 13.93 0.69 -4.75
N ALA A 229 12.69 0.88 -4.29
CA ALA A 229 11.48 0.79 -5.11
C ALA A 229 11.55 1.66 -6.38
N ASN A 230 12.04 2.90 -6.28
CA ASN A 230 12.14 3.80 -7.42
C ASN A 230 13.16 3.32 -8.47
N ASP A 231 14.25 2.68 -8.04
CA ASP A 231 15.30 2.23 -8.95
C ASP A 231 14.90 0.91 -9.63
N GLN A 232 14.21 0.03 -8.91
CA GLN A 232 13.58 -1.17 -9.47
C GLN A 232 12.55 -0.82 -10.54
N ILE A 233 11.70 0.19 -10.27
CA ILE A 233 10.74 0.70 -11.25
C ILE A 233 11.44 1.29 -12.48
N ALA A 234 12.49 2.08 -12.27
CA ALA A 234 13.24 2.69 -13.36
C ALA A 234 13.89 1.66 -14.29
N ALA A 235 14.20 0.45 -13.80
CA ALA A 235 14.76 -0.63 -14.63
C ALA A 235 13.86 -1.00 -15.82
N TYR A 236 12.53 -0.92 -15.67
CA TYR A 236 11.55 -1.22 -16.72
C TYR A 236 11.39 -0.10 -17.76
N ALA A 237 12.05 1.06 -17.58
CA ALA A 237 11.86 2.21 -18.46
C ALA A 237 12.22 1.95 -19.93
N LEU A 238 13.23 1.10 -20.16
CA LEU A 238 13.71 0.77 -21.50
C LEU A 238 12.72 -0.08 -22.30
N ASP A 239 11.81 -0.80 -21.65
CA ASP A 239 10.83 -1.63 -22.35
C ASP A 239 9.61 -0.81 -22.80
N HIS A 240 9.37 0.33 -22.16
CA HIS A 240 8.19 1.17 -22.41
C HIS A 240 8.45 2.42 -23.25
N ILE A 241 9.64 3.03 -23.16
CA ILE A 241 9.97 4.29 -23.85
C ILE A 241 10.90 4.03 -25.03
N HIS A 242 10.47 4.30 -26.26
CA HIS A 242 11.30 4.15 -27.46
C HIS A 242 11.86 5.48 -27.96
N SER A 243 12.82 5.42 -28.89
CA SER A 243 13.39 6.60 -29.51
C SER A 243 12.36 7.36 -30.35
N ASN A 244 12.46 8.68 -30.38
CA ASN A 244 11.58 9.60 -31.10
C ASN A 244 10.09 9.55 -30.68
N GLU A 245 9.80 9.03 -29.48
CA GLU A 245 8.46 9.12 -28.89
C GLU A 245 8.25 10.47 -28.19
N VAL A 246 7.01 10.95 -28.19
CA VAL A 246 6.57 12.10 -27.40
C VAL A 246 5.83 11.59 -26.18
N ILE A 247 6.39 11.84 -25.00
CA ILE A 247 5.87 11.39 -23.71
C ILE A 247 5.28 12.57 -22.97
N LEU A 248 4.01 12.47 -22.55
CA LEU A 248 3.37 13.47 -21.70
C LEU A 248 3.39 13.01 -20.23
N THR A 249 3.81 13.89 -19.33
CA THR A 249 3.89 13.65 -17.89
C THR A 249 3.33 14.84 -17.12
N HIS A 250 2.95 14.61 -15.88
CA HIS A 250 2.30 15.59 -15.01
C HIS A 250 2.93 15.59 -13.63
N THR A 251 3.13 16.79 -13.07
CA THR A 251 3.79 17.03 -11.77
C THR A 251 5.28 16.61 -11.75
N ALA A 252 6.05 17.17 -10.82
CA ALA A 252 7.41 16.74 -10.49
C ALA A 252 7.45 15.47 -9.61
N SER A 253 7.01 14.32 -10.15
CA SER A 253 7.09 13.04 -9.43
C SER A 253 8.48 12.41 -9.52
N THR A 254 9.12 12.15 -8.38
CA THR A 254 10.48 11.57 -8.32
C THR A 254 10.59 10.20 -8.98
N THR A 255 9.56 9.35 -8.85
CA THR A 255 9.50 8.03 -9.49
C THR A 255 9.47 8.16 -11.01
N VAL A 256 8.63 9.06 -11.56
CA VAL A 256 8.52 9.29 -13.01
C VAL A 256 9.81 9.93 -13.55
N GLN A 257 10.39 10.87 -12.81
CA GLN A 257 11.66 11.49 -13.19
C GLN A 257 12.79 10.46 -13.30
N LYS A 258 12.96 9.60 -12.28
CA LYS A 258 13.95 8.50 -12.33
C LYS A 258 13.69 7.53 -13.49
N PHE A 259 12.43 7.23 -13.77
CA PHE A 259 12.02 6.40 -14.89
C PHE A 259 12.44 7.01 -16.24
N LEU A 260 12.14 8.30 -16.46
CA LEU A 260 12.54 9.03 -17.67
C LEU A 260 14.06 9.14 -17.79
N LEU A 261 14.77 9.42 -16.69
CA LEU A 261 16.24 9.51 -16.66
C LEU A 261 16.92 8.19 -17.05
N LYS A 262 16.36 7.06 -16.61
CA LYS A 262 16.91 5.74 -16.95
C LYS A 262 16.73 5.42 -18.44
N ALA A 263 15.59 5.80 -19.03
CA ALA A 263 15.37 5.68 -20.47
C ALA A 263 16.27 6.63 -21.27
N ALA A 264 16.44 7.86 -20.78
CA ALA A 264 17.24 8.92 -21.40
C ALA A 264 18.71 8.54 -21.59
N ALA A 265 19.25 7.69 -20.70
CA ALA A 265 20.63 7.23 -20.81
C ALA A 265 20.92 6.40 -22.07
N LYS A 266 19.90 5.85 -22.74
CA LYS A 266 20.07 5.00 -23.93
C LYS A 266 19.28 5.48 -25.16
N ARG A 267 18.21 6.25 -24.97
CA ARG A 267 17.26 6.61 -26.04
C ARG A 267 16.98 8.11 -26.03
N LYS A 268 16.84 8.69 -27.21
CA LYS A 268 16.44 10.09 -27.41
C LYS A 268 14.96 10.15 -27.70
N PHE A 269 14.22 10.94 -26.92
CA PHE A 269 12.78 11.13 -27.04
C PHE A 269 12.43 12.55 -26.58
N SER A 270 11.16 12.94 -26.67
CA SER A 270 10.69 14.26 -26.25
C SER A 270 9.73 14.13 -25.08
N VAL A 271 9.81 15.04 -24.12
CA VAL A 271 8.97 15.06 -22.92
C VAL A 271 8.15 16.35 -22.89
N ILE A 272 6.85 16.21 -22.76
CA ILE A 272 5.91 17.29 -22.48
C ILE A 272 5.54 17.21 -21.00
N GLN A 273 5.98 18.20 -20.22
CA GLN A 273 5.70 18.32 -18.81
C GLN A 273 4.52 19.28 -18.61
N VAL A 274 3.48 18.83 -17.93
CA VAL A 274 2.34 19.66 -17.53
C VAL A 274 2.59 20.25 -16.14
N GLU A 275 2.31 21.55 -15.98
CA GLU A 275 2.66 22.32 -14.78
C GLU A 275 1.85 21.97 -13.50
N SER A 276 0.68 21.34 -13.57
CA SER A 276 -0.08 20.90 -12.38
C SER A 276 -0.48 22.07 -11.46
N TYR A 277 -0.99 23.16 -12.05
CA TYR A 277 -1.52 24.31 -11.31
C TYR A 277 -2.81 23.91 -10.55
N PRO A 278 -3.05 24.38 -9.31
CA PRO A 278 -2.28 25.34 -8.51
C PRO A 278 -1.33 24.71 -7.48
N ASN A 279 -1.43 23.41 -7.19
CA ASN A 279 -0.80 22.83 -5.99
C ASN A 279 0.68 22.51 -6.15
N ASN A 280 1.14 22.24 -7.37
CA ASN A 280 2.45 21.68 -7.65
C ASN A 280 3.17 22.41 -8.80
N HIS A 281 2.70 23.62 -9.17
CA HIS A 281 3.27 24.36 -10.28
C HIS A 281 4.68 24.84 -9.96
N ASP A 282 4.92 25.40 -8.78
CA ASP A 282 6.25 25.92 -8.42
C ASP A 282 7.32 24.83 -8.49
N ASP A 283 7.02 23.65 -7.97
CA ASP A 283 7.96 22.51 -8.02
C ASP A 283 8.19 22.02 -9.45
N THR A 284 7.14 22.00 -10.26
CA THR A 284 7.22 21.52 -11.64
C THR A 284 7.98 22.52 -12.51
N HIS A 285 7.70 23.81 -12.36
CA HIS A 285 8.46 24.91 -12.96
C HIS A 285 9.90 24.89 -12.49
N ALA A 286 10.17 24.76 -11.19
CA ALA A 286 11.51 24.65 -10.62
C ALA A 286 12.30 23.50 -11.26
N THR A 287 11.69 22.31 -11.36
CA THR A 287 12.33 21.12 -11.94
C THR A 287 12.69 21.33 -13.42
N VAL A 288 11.84 22.00 -14.20
CA VAL A 288 12.07 22.19 -15.65
C VAL A 288 12.95 23.41 -15.95
N THR A 289 12.81 24.50 -15.20
CA THR A 289 13.51 25.77 -15.42
C THR A 289 14.87 25.85 -14.74
N GLY A 290 15.16 24.99 -13.77
CA GLY A 290 16.42 25.00 -13.03
C GLY A 290 16.44 25.90 -11.79
N ILE A 291 15.33 26.59 -11.48
CA ILE A 291 15.23 27.51 -10.34
C ILE A 291 14.97 26.70 -9.07
N ARG A 292 15.79 26.86 -8.03
CA ARG A 292 15.68 26.07 -6.79
C ARG A 292 14.36 26.37 -6.05
N SER A 293 13.50 25.37 -5.87
CA SER A 293 12.49 25.36 -4.80
C SER A 293 13.05 24.63 -3.57
N GLY A 294 12.64 25.06 -2.37
CA GLY A 294 13.29 24.75 -1.08
C GLY A 294 13.03 23.37 -0.46
N ASP A 295 12.52 22.40 -1.23
CA ASP A 295 12.16 21.08 -0.70
C ASP A 295 13.30 20.05 -0.87
N GLU A 296 13.94 19.68 0.24
CA GLU A 296 15.07 18.73 0.32
C GLU A 296 14.72 17.29 -0.11
N GLU A 297 13.44 16.90 -0.16
CA GLU A 297 13.02 15.52 -0.46
C GLU A 297 12.80 15.24 -1.96
N ARG A 298 12.76 16.29 -2.78
CA ARG A 298 12.53 16.16 -4.23
C ARG A 298 13.86 16.13 -4.98
N LEU A 299 13.84 15.52 -6.18
CA LEU A 299 15.04 15.50 -7.03
C LEU A 299 15.46 16.95 -7.30
N THR A 300 16.74 17.27 -7.10
CA THR A 300 17.23 18.61 -7.39
C THR A 300 16.98 18.91 -8.87
N PRO A 301 16.61 20.15 -9.23
CA PRO A 301 16.27 20.49 -10.61
C PRO A 301 17.45 20.23 -11.55
N GLU A 302 18.67 20.42 -11.03
CA GLU A 302 19.91 20.06 -11.71
C GLU A 302 20.04 18.56 -12.01
N ALA A 303 19.62 17.69 -11.10
CA ALA A 303 19.71 16.24 -11.26
C ALA A 303 18.72 15.70 -12.30
N PHE A 304 17.65 16.42 -12.61
CA PHE A 304 16.72 16.05 -13.66
C PHE A 304 17.07 16.71 -15.00
N GLN A 305 17.32 18.03 -15.01
CA GLN A 305 17.48 18.79 -16.24
C GLN A 305 18.85 18.55 -16.91
N LYS A 306 19.95 18.61 -16.16
CA LYS A 306 21.31 18.45 -16.71
C LYS A 306 21.49 17.14 -17.49
N PRO A 307 21.10 15.95 -16.97
CA PRO A 307 21.25 14.72 -17.72
C PRO A 307 20.33 14.64 -18.94
N LEU A 308 19.10 15.17 -18.88
CA LEU A 308 18.21 15.17 -20.05
C LEU A 308 18.76 16.04 -21.19
N ILE A 309 19.23 17.25 -20.86
CA ILE A 309 19.85 18.16 -21.83
C ILE A 309 21.15 17.56 -22.39
N ALA A 310 22.00 16.98 -21.52
CA ALA A 310 23.24 16.34 -21.96
C ALA A 310 23.01 15.19 -22.94
N GLN A 311 21.88 14.48 -22.82
CA GLN A 311 21.48 13.40 -23.74
C GLN A 311 20.71 13.92 -24.98
N GLY A 312 20.43 15.22 -25.05
CA GLY A 312 19.74 15.86 -26.16
C GLY A 312 18.22 15.61 -26.17
N ILE A 313 17.60 15.43 -25.01
CA ILE A 313 16.15 15.28 -24.85
C ILE A 313 15.51 16.65 -24.73
N THR A 314 14.48 16.89 -25.52
CA THR A 314 13.68 18.11 -25.46
C THR A 314 12.63 17.98 -24.37
N VAL A 315 12.66 18.88 -23.39
CA VAL A 315 11.63 19.01 -22.35
C VAL A 315 10.84 20.28 -22.60
N ILE A 316 9.53 20.17 -22.77
CA ILE A 316 8.60 21.27 -23.05
C ILE A 316 7.64 21.40 -21.87
N LEU A 317 7.61 22.56 -21.23
CA LEU A 317 6.65 22.86 -20.17
C LEU A 317 5.38 23.46 -20.78
N ILE A 318 4.21 22.96 -20.38
CA ILE A 318 2.92 23.42 -20.88
C ILE A 318 1.92 23.67 -19.74
N PRO A 319 0.96 24.60 -19.92
CA PRO A 319 -0.13 24.79 -18.99
C PRO A 319 -1.15 23.65 -19.07
N ASP A 320 -1.91 23.44 -17.99
CA ASP A 320 -2.95 22.40 -17.91
C ASP A 320 -4.03 22.54 -19.01
N SER A 321 -4.29 23.77 -19.46
CA SER A 321 -5.25 24.07 -20.53
C SER A 321 -4.78 23.60 -21.92
N ALA A 322 -3.47 23.50 -22.16
CA ALA A 322 -2.91 23.10 -23.45
C ALA A 322 -2.84 21.58 -23.65
N VAL A 323 -3.11 20.80 -22.59
CA VAL A 323 -3.02 19.32 -22.61
C VAL A 323 -3.86 18.73 -23.74
N PHE A 324 -5.12 19.17 -23.89
CA PHE A 324 -6.02 18.61 -24.89
C PHE A 324 -5.55 18.90 -26.32
N ALA A 325 -5.01 20.11 -26.57
CA ALA A 325 -4.53 20.50 -27.89
C ALA A 325 -3.30 19.68 -28.32
N LEU A 326 -2.37 19.45 -27.39
CA LEU A 326 -1.12 18.75 -27.65
C LEU A 326 -1.26 17.22 -27.59
N MET A 327 -2.35 16.69 -27.04
CA MET A 327 -2.59 15.24 -26.94
C MET A 327 -2.55 14.52 -28.29
N SER A 328 -2.87 15.20 -29.38
CA SER A 328 -2.78 14.66 -30.75
C SER A 328 -1.36 14.27 -31.18
N GLN A 329 -0.33 14.85 -30.55
CA GLN A 329 1.09 14.59 -30.85
C GLN A 329 1.74 13.64 -29.84
N VAL A 330 1.04 13.31 -28.75
CA VAL A 330 1.56 12.49 -27.66
C VAL A 330 1.40 11.01 -28.01
N ASN A 331 2.49 10.23 -27.89
CA ASN A 331 2.43 8.79 -28.11
C ASN A 331 2.01 8.03 -26.85
N LYS A 332 2.48 8.47 -25.68
CA LYS A 332 2.17 7.84 -24.38
C LYS A 332 2.07 8.88 -23.30
N VAL A 333 1.16 8.65 -22.35
CA VAL A 333 1.07 9.43 -21.12
C VAL A 333 1.66 8.61 -19.99
N ILE A 334 2.63 9.17 -19.26
CA ILE A 334 3.25 8.52 -18.09
C ILE A 334 2.93 9.36 -16.85
N LEU A 335 2.27 8.75 -15.86
CA LEU A 335 1.80 9.44 -14.66
C LEU A 335 2.34 8.81 -13.38
N GLY A 336 2.58 9.65 -12.39
CA GLY A 336 2.74 9.22 -11.00
C GLY A 336 1.39 9.15 -10.29
N THR A 337 1.33 8.41 -9.19
CA THR A 337 0.16 8.34 -8.31
C THR A 337 0.59 8.41 -6.86
N ASP A 338 -0.29 8.91 -6.00
CA ASP A 338 -0.11 8.91 -4.56
C ASP A 338 -0.59 7.61 -3.94
N CYS A 339 -1.70 7.02 -4.44
CA CYS A 339 -2.24 5.76 -3.96
C CYS A 339 -3.05 5.03 -5.04
N VAL A 340 -2.94 3.70 -5.07
CA VAL A 340 -3.80 2.81 -5.89
C VAL A 340 -4.81 2.14 -4.97
N LEU A 341 -6.09 2.17 -5.31
CA LEU A 341 -7.19 1.65 -4.49
C LEU A 341 -7.54 0.20 -4.85
N ALA A 342 -8.37 -0.45 -4.02
CA ALA A 342 -8.73 -1.85 -4.19
C ALA A 342 -9.43 -2.17 -5.52
N ASN A 343 -10.16 -1.21 -6.08
CA ASN A 343 -10.82 -1.34 -7.39
C ASN A 343 -9.90 -0.99 -8.58
N GLY A 344 -8.61 -0.73 -8.33
CA GLY A 344 -7.66 -0.23 -9.33
C GLY A 344 -7.77 1.28 -9.61
N GLY A 345 -8.65 1.99 -8.90
CA GLY A 345 -8.74 3.45 -8.97
C GLY A 345 -7.48 4.14 -8.46
N LEU A 346 -7.22 5.35 -8.95
CA LEU A 346 -6.00 6.10 -8.63
C LEU A 346 -6.34 7.36 -7.85
N VAL A 347 -5.61 7.59 -6.77
CA VAL A 347 -5.51 8.89 -6.10
C VAL A 347 -4.21 9.52 -6.57
N ALA A 348 -4.30 10.70 -7.19
CA ALA A 348 -3.18 11.39 -7.80
C ALA A 348 -3.37 12.90 -7.70
N ALA A 349 -2.35 13.65 -8.11
CA ALA A 349 -2.37 15.10 -8.14
C ALA A 349 -3.58 15.66 -8.92
N ALA A 350 -4.06 16.83 -8.49
CA ALA A 350 -5.11 17.56 -9.18
C ALA A 350 -4.71 17.80 -10.65
N GLY A 351 -5.67 17.73 -11.58
CA GLY A 351 -5.39 17.82 -13.03
C GLY A 351 -5.17 16.48 -13.72
N THR A 352 -4.75 15.43 -13.00
CA THR A 352 -4.52 14.09 -13.60
C THR A 352 -5.75 13.53 -14.33
N ARG A 353 -6.96 13.78 -13.81
CA ARG A 353 -8.22 13.33 -14.46
C ARG A 353 -8.47 14.02 -15.81
N LEU A 354 -8.06 15.28 -15.96
CA LEU A 354 -8.16 16.01 -17.24
C LEU A 354 -7.29 15.34 -18.30
N ILE A 355 -6.05 15.02 -17.93
CA ILE A 355 -5.10 14.32 -18.80
C ILE A 355 -5.62 12.94 -19.17
N ALA A 356 -6.14 12.16 -18.21
CA ALA A 356 -6.69 10.84 -18.48
C ALA A 356 -7.89 10.90 -19.45
N ASN A 357 -8.77 11.89 -19.30
CA ASN A 357 -9.91 12.09 -20.20
C ASN A 357 -9.46 12.52 -21.60
N ALA A 358 -8.50 13.43 -21.71
CA ALA A 358 -7.90 13.83 -22.97
C ALA A 358 -7.23 12.63 -23.66
N ALA A 359 -6.47 11.83 -22.91
CA ALA A 359 -5.81 10.63 -23.42
C ALA A 359 -6.83 9.60 -23.94
N LYS A 360 -7.91 9.39 -23.19
CA LYS A 360 -9.01 8.52 -23.61
C LYS A 360 -9.67 9.00 -24.91
N ALA A 361 -9.88 10.30 -25.08
CA ALA A 361 -10.46 10.87 -26.28
C ALA A 361 -9.54 10.67 -27.51
N HIS A 362 -8.24 10.82 -27.33
CA HIS A 362 -7.23 10.63 -28.38
C HIS A 362 -6.72 9.19 -28.51
N LYS A 363 -7.27 8.24 -27.73
CA LYS A 363 -6.84 6.83 -27.67
C LYS A 363 -5.34 6.68 -27.39
N THR A 364 -4.75 7.59 -26.63
CA THR A 364 -3.35 7.50 -26.22
C THR A 364 -3.26 6.61 -24.97
N PRO A 365 -2.31 5.65 -24.93
CA PRO A 365 -2.14 4.78 -23.78
C PRO A 365 -1.63 5.57 -22.57
N VAL A 366 -2.26 5.33 -21.41
CA VAL A 366 -1.86 5.90 -20.12
C VAL A 366 -1.14 4.82 -19.31
N VAL A 367 0.10 5.09 -18.96
CA VAL A 367 0.95 4.24 -18.14
C VAL A 367 1.13 4.92 -16.78
N VAL A 368 0.88 4.18 -15.70
CA VAL A 368 1.02 4.70 -14.34
C VAL A 368 2.16 3.99 -13.65
N VAL A 369 3.07 4.79 -13.09
CA VAL A 369 4.27 4.31 -12.46
C VAL A 369 4.13 4.48 -10.94
N SER A 370 4.11 3.37 -10.22
CA SER A 370 3.85 3.35 -8.78
C SER A 370 4.58 2.21 -8.09
N GLY A 371 5.00 2.43 -6.84
CA GLY A 371 5.52 1.38 -5.98
C GLY A 371 4.41 0.59 -5.30
N VAL A 372 4.69 -0.68 -4.99
CA VAL A 372 3.72 -1.60 -4.36
C VAL A 372 3.21 -1.08 -3.02
N TYR A 373 4.04 -0.34 -2.28
CA TYR A 373 3.67 0.28 -1.00
C TYR A 373 2.54 1.34 -1.11
N LYS A 374 2.25 1.83 -2.31
CA LYS A 374 1.13 2.74 -2.58
C LYS A 374 -0.18 2.00 -2.86
N LEU A 375 -0.18 0.66 -2.92
CA LEU A 375 -1.40 -0.13 -3.10
C LEU A 375 -2.17 -0.21 -1.78
N SER A 376 -3.43 0.20 -1.81
CA SER A 376 -4.32 0.22 -0.66
C SER A 376 -5.52 -0.71 -0.86
N PRO A 377 -5.86 -1.55 0.13
CA PRO A 377 -7.05 -2.38 0.10
C PRO A 377 -8.35 -1.60 0.38
N VAL A 378 -8.27 -0.27 0.53
CA VAL A 378 -9.45 0.58 0.78
C VAL A 378 -10.24 0.74 -0.52
N TYR A 379 -11.55 0.49 -0.43
CA TYR A 379 -12.48 0.68 -1.54
C TYR A 379 -13.09 2.09 -1.52
N PRO A 380 -13.13 2.81 -2.65
CA PRO A 380 -13.70 4.16 -2.72
C PRO A 380 -15.23 4.14 -2.79
N PHE A 381 -15.89 3.94 -1.64
CA PHE A 381 -17.35 4.08 -1.57
C PHE A 381 -17.79 5.52 -1.81
N ASP A 382 -17.07 6.48 -1.23
CA ASP A 382 -17.25 7.91 -1.48
C ASP A 382 -15.94 8.51 -2.02
N GLN A 383 -15.98 8.96 -3.28
CA GLN A 383 -14.83 9.57 -3.93
C GLN A 383 -14.49 10.94 -3.32
N GLN A 384 -15.48 11.69 -2.81
CA GLN A 384 -15.25 13.02 -2.25
C GLN A 384 -14.47 12.95 -0.94
N SER A 385 -14.71 11.92 -0.12
CA SER A 385 -13.92 11.66 1.08
C SER A 385 -12.41 11.57 0.82
N LEU A 386 -12.00 11.10 -0.37
CA LEU A 386 -10.59 10.94 -0.76
C LEU A 386 -9.95 12.24 -1.29
N VAL A 387 -10.75 13.19 -1.78
CA VAL A 387 -10.24 14.43 -2.40
C VAL A 387 -9.90 15.47 -1.34
N GLU A 388 -8.62 15.78 -1.19
CA GLU A 388 -8.14 16.83 -0.30
C GLU A 388 -8.35 18.23 -0.90
N TYR A 389 -8.87 19.15 -0.09
CA TYR A 389 -8.98 20.56 -0.43
C TYR A 389 -7.76 21.32 0.11
N GLY A 390 -7.10 22.06 -0.78
CA GLY A 390 -5.99 22.95 -0.45
C GLY A 390 -6.47 24.34 -0.04
N ASP A 391 -5.51 25.22 0.19
CA ASP A 391 -5.77 26.64 0.45
C ASP A 391 -6.29 27.33 -0.83
N PRO A 392 -7.46 28.00 -0.79
CA PRO A 392 -7.95 28.79 -1.92
C PRO A 392 -6.99 29.88 -2.38
N SER A 393 -6.13 30.37 -1.48
CA SER A 393 -5.12 31.40 -1.76
C SER A 393 -4.14 30.99 -2.86
N ALA A 394 -3.98 29.68 -3.11
CA ALA A 394 -3.15 29.17 -4.19
C ALA A 394 -3.74 29.42 -5.59
N VAL A 395 -5.05 29.65 -5.69
CA VAL A 395 -5.75 29.95 -6.96
C VAL A 395 -6.04 31.44 -7.07
N LEU A 396 -6.54 32.04 -6.00
CA LEU A 396 -6.91 33.45 -5.96
C LEU A 396 -6.20 34.13 -4.77
N PRO A 397 -5.28 35.07 -5.00
CA PRO A 397 -4.66 35.83 -3.94
C PRO A 397 -5.69 36.57 -3.09
N TYR A 398 -5.41 36.73 -1.80
CA TYR A 398 -6.30 37.45 -0.88
C TYR A 398 -6.53 38.92 -1.29
N GLU A 399 -5.54 39.53 -1.95
CA GLU A 399 -5.60 40.92 -2.43
C GLU A 399 -6.69 41.13 -3.49
N ASP A 400 -7.04 40.08 -4.24
CA ASP A 400 -8.06 40.12 -5.30
C ASP A 400 -9.49 39.86 -4.76
N GLY A 401 -9.71 39.96 -3.44
CA GLY A 401 -11.01 39.70 -2.81
C GLY A 401 -12.16 40.57 -3.36
N GLU A 402 -11.89 41.83 -3.73
CA GLU A 402 -12.90 42.73 -4.30
C GLU A 402 -13.48 42.20 -5.64
N LEU A 403 -12.72 41.44 -6.42
CA LEU A 403 -13.21 40.80 -7.65
C LEU A 403 -14.28 39.73 -7.37
N VAL A 404 -14.22 39.07 -6.21
CA VAL A 404 -15.16 38.01 -5.82
C VAL A 404 -16.50 38.60 -5.41
N ASP A 405 -16.47 39.69 -4.64
CA ASP A 405 -17.68 40.37 -4.14
C ASP A 405 -18.54 40.94 -5.28
N HIS A 406 -17.91 41.33 -6.40
CA HIS A 406 -18.61 41.83 -7.58
C HIS A 406 -19.17 40.74 -8.51
N HIS A 407 -18.84 39.46 -8.31
CA HIS A 407 -19.32 38.35 -9.15
C HIS A 407 -20.32 37.42 -8.46
N LEU A 408 -20.51 37.54 -7.14
CA LEU A 408 -21.52 36.79 -6.38
C LEU A 408 -22.94 37.42 -6.43
N MET A 409 -23.17 38.45 -7.26
CA MET A 409 -24.48 39.12 -7.43
C MET A 409 -25.26 38.71 -8.69
N TRP A 410 -24.94 37.59 -9.36
CA TRP A 410 -25.69 37.10 -10.53
C TRP A 410 -26.26 35.70 -10.32
#